data_AF-A0A2I9DQI5-F1
#
_entry.id   AF-A0A2I9DQI5-F1
#
_cell.length_a   1.000
_cell.length_b   1.000
_cell.length_c   1.000
_cell.angle_alpha   90.00
_cell.angle_beta   90.00
_cell.angle_gamma   90.00
#
_symmetry.space_group_name_H-M   'P 1'
#
loop_
_entity.id
_entity.type
_entity.pdbx_description
1 polymer ?
#
loop_
_entity_poly.entity_id
_entity_poly.type
_entity_poly.pdbx_seq_one_letter_code
_entity_poly.pdbx_strand_id
1 'polypeptide(L)'
;MSTDPRPERMRLVTLGLGQNLRQIRWAWERPVKAYEKVSVPTQLAMTLLTLVAVCPLEEMLYDLADDSLSTRRIAAAHSPDLDRNNPDGLMANLSRWRTAIGAGRIELFMSGDGRRLEGLRAWLPPEPGGEPWVMTLDIERLSAIVHALVEVLPAWGDAPLHVKLPPHPYF
;
A
#
# COMPACT_ATOMS: atom_id res chain seq x y z
N MET A 1 -28.64 1.80 13.60
CA MET A 1 -27.32 1.18 13.38
C MET A 1 -27.21 0.91 11.89
N SER A 2 -26.22 1.50 11.22
CA SER A 2 -26.01 1.32 9.77
C SER A 2 -25.76 -0.16 9.48
N THR A 3 -26.60 -0.76 8.65
CA THR A 3 -26.49 -2.15 8.16
C THR A 3 -25.63 -2.24 6.90
N ASP A 4 -24.72 -1.30 6.69
CA ASP A 4 -23.84 -1.33 5.53
C ASP A 4 -22.76 -2.41 5.74
N PRO A 5 -22.68 -3.45 4.89
CA PRO A 5 -21.68 -4.51 4.99
C PRO A 5 -20.25 -4.01 4.67
N ARG A 6 -20.08 -2.80 4.15
CA ARG A 6 -18.77 -2.18 3.88
C ARG A 6 -17.94 -1.93 5.15
N PRO A 7 -18.45 -1.25 6.20
CA PRO A 7 -17.70 -1.00 7.43
C PRO A 7 -17.11 -2.25 8.08
N GLU A 8 -17.86 -3.35 8.14
CA GLU A 8 -17.42 -4.57 8.82
C GLU A 8 -16.39 -5.36 7.99
N ARG A 9 -16.57 -5.45 6.67
CA ARG A 9 -15.52 -5.99 5.78
C ARG A 9 -14.24 -5.19 5.89
N MET A 10 -14.36 -3.86 5.93
CA MET A 10 -13.21 -2.98 6.04
C MET A 10 -12.47 -3.19 7.35
N ARG A 11 -13.20 -3.24 8.47
CA ARG A 11 -12.64 -3.52 9.78
C ARG A 11 -11.86 -4.84 9.82
N LEU A 12 -12.41 -5.91 9.25
CA LEU A 12 -11.74 -7.22 9.22
C LEU A 12 -10.48 -7.21 8.35
N VAL A 13 -10.51 -6.54 7.20
CA VAL A 13 -9.35 -6.34 6.33
C VAL A 13 -8.27 -5.54 7.06
N THR A 14 -8.61 -4.42 7.69
CA THR A 14 -7.69 -3.58 8.46
C THR A 14 -7.08 -4.33 9.64
N LEU A 15 -7.86 -5.15 10.37
CA LEU A 15 -7.37 -5.97 11.48
C LEU A 15 -6.41 -7.07 11.02
N GLY A 16 -6.76 -7.79 9.95
CA GLY A 16 -5.92 -8.85 9.38
C GLY A 16 -4.60 -8.32 8.82
N LEU A 17 -4.66 -7.21 8.08
CA LEU A 17 -3.48 -6.51 7.58
C LEU A 17 -2.62 -5.99 8.74
N GLY A 18 -3.22 -5.33 9.73
CA GLY A 18 -2.51 -4.80 10.89
C GLY A 18 -1.83 -5.88 11.74
N GLN A 19 -2.32 -7.12 11.76
CA GLN A 19 -1.62 -8.24 12.38
C GLN A 19 -0.41 -8.70 11.56
N ASN A 20 -0.58 -8.86 10.25
CA ASN A 20 0.50 -9.25 9.33
C ASN A 20 1.65 -8.23 9.37
N LEU A 21 1.31 -6.94 9.33
CA LEU A 21 2.26 -5.83 9.36
C LEU A 21 3.03 -5.73 10.68
N ARG A 22 2.36 -5.97 11.83
CA ARG A 22 3.04 -6.07 13.12
C ARG A 22 4.02 -7.23 13.18
N GLN A 23 3.68 -8.36 12.53
CA GLN A 23 4.56 -9.50 12.44
C GLN A 23 5.78 -9.22 11.55
N ILE A 24 5.59 -8.52 10.42
CA ILE A 24 6.68 -8.05 9.54
C ILE A 24 7.65 -7.18 10.33
N ARG A 25 7.14 -6.16 11.02
CA ARG A 25 7.95 -5.24 11.83
C ARG A 25 8.71 -5.97 12.93
N TRP A 26 8.04 -6.85 13.66
CA TRP A 26 8.68 -7.66 14.70
C TRP A 26 9.78 -8.57 14.15
N ALA A 27 9.57 -9.16 12.97
CA ALA A 27 10.55 -10.01 12.30
C ALA A 27 11.77 -9.21 11.82
N TRP A 28 11.57 -7.97 11.36
CA TRP A 28 12.65 -7.04 11.00
C TRP A 28 13.48 -6.62 12.21
N GLU A 29 12.82 -6.33 13.33
CA GLU A 29 13.47 -5.96 14.61
C GLU A 29 14.16 -7.16 15.29
N ARG A 30 13.77 -8.41 14.97
CA ARG A 30 14.30 -9.64 15.59
C ARG A 30 14.66 -10.74 14.56
N PRO A 31 15.63 -10.50 13.67
CA PRO A 31 15.90 -11.36 12.52
C PRO A 31 16.21 -12.82 12.91
N VAL A 32 17.08 -13.04 13.90
CA VAL A 32 17.55 -14.38 14.32
C VAL A 32 16.43 -15.31 14.80
N LYS A 33 15.28 -14.78 15.25
CA LYS A 33 14.12 -15.57 15.71
C LYS A 33 13.03 -15.76 14.64
N ALA A 34 13.07 -14.99 13.55
CA ALA A 34 12.06 -15.02 12.50
C ALA A 34 12.41 -15.99 11.33
N TYR A 35 13.70 -16.23 11.12
CA TYR A 35 14.22 -17.04 10.01
C TYR A 35 13.78 -18.51 10.01
N GLU A 36 13.23 -19.05 11.11
CA GLU A 36 12.78 -20.45 11.10
C GLU A 36 11.45 -20.67 10.37
N LYS A 37 10.60 -19.65 10.16
CA LYS A 37 9.24 -19.90 9.65
C LYS A 37 8.65 -18.88 8.66
N VAL A 38 9.15 -17.64 8.53
CA VAL A 38 8.49 -16.63 7.68
C VAL A 38 9.46 -15.67 6.97
N SER A 39 9.33 -15.54 5.64
CA SER A 39 10.08 -14.60 4.80
C SER A 39 9.44 -13.21 4.81
N VAL A 40 10.12 -12.23 5.43
CA VAL A 40 9.68 -10.82 5.48
C VAL A 40 9.43 -10.24 4.08
N PRO A 41 10.31 -10.43 3.08
CA PRO A 41 10.04 -9.98 1.71
C PRO A 41 8.76 -10.56 1.12
N THR A 42 8.50 -11.84 1.36
CA THR A 42 7.28 -12.48 0.88
C THR A 42 6.05 -11.89 1.57
N GLN A 43 6.13 -11.57 2.85
CA GLN A 43 5.04 -10.90 3.56
C GLN A 43 4.76 -9.50 3.02
N LEU A 44 5.79 -8.71 2.70
CA LEU A 44 5.64 -7.39 2.06
C LEU A 44 4.94 -7.51 0.71
N ALA A 45 5.40 -8.44 -0.13
CA ALA A 45 4.81 -8.68 -1.44
C ALA A 45 3.33 -9.11 -1.33
N MET A 46 3.02 -10.08 -0.47
CA MET A 46 1.65 -10.54 -0.27
C MET A 46 0.75 -9.46 0.33
N THR A 47 1.29 -8.62 1.23
CA THR A 47 0.57 -7.49 1.80
C THR A 47 0.21 -6.48 0.71
N LEU A 48 1.18 -6.08 -0.13
CA LEU A 48 0.91 -5.13 -1.19
C LEU A 48 -0.13 -5.67 -2.18
N LEU A 49 0.03 -6.92 -2.65
CA LEU A 49 -0.91 -7.53 -3.58
C LEU A 49 -2.33 -7.59 -2.99
N THR A 50 -2.44 -7.90 -1.70
CA THR A 50 -3.72 -7.88 -0.98
C THR A 50 -4.32 -6.47 -0.98
N LEU A 51 -3.54 -5.47 -0.56
CA LEU A 51 -3.98 -4.07 -0.52
C LEU A 51 -4.47 -3.57 -1.88
N VAL A 52 -3.71 -3.83 -2.94
CA VAL A 52 -4.08 -3.45 -4.30
C VAL A 52 -5.38 -4.12 -4.74
N ALA A 53 -5.54 -5.40 -4.43
CA ALA A 53 -6.69 -6.19 -4.87
C ALA A 53 -7.98 -5.84 -4.11
N VAL A 54 -7.90 -5.51 -2.81
CA VAL A 54 -9.09 -5.41 -1.95
C VAL A 54 -9.41 -4.00 -1.49
N CYS A 55 -8.42 -3.10 -1.43
CA CYS A 55 -8.62 -1.75 -0.93
C CYS A 55 -8.83 -0.74 -2.08
N PRO A 56 -9.74 0.22 -1.93
CA PRO A 56 -9.84 1.40 -2.80
C PRO A 56 -8.74 2.40 -2.43
N LEU A 57 -7.48 2.05 -2.71
CA LEU A 57 -6.31 2.84 -2.31
C LEU A 57 -6.36 4.28 -2.85
N GLU A 58 -7.00 4.50 -4.01
CA GLU A 58 -7.24 5.84 -4.55
C GLU A 58 -8.07 6.68 -3.59
N GLU A 59 -9.23 6.18 -3.15
CA GLU A 59 -10.11 6.88 -2.22
C GLU A 59 -9.42 7.10 -0.88
N MET A 60 -8.72 6.08 -0.38
CA MET A 60 -7.99 6.13 0.88
C MET A 60 -6.95 7.25 0.91
N LEU A 61 -6.13 7.36 -0.14
CA LEU A 61 -5.10 8.39 -0.21
C LEU A 61 -5.67 9.78 -0.52
N TYR A 62 -6.81 9.86 -1.22
CA TYR A 62 -7.49 11.13 -1.48
C TYR A 62 -8.16 11.71 -0.23
N ASP A 63 -8.86 10.87 0.55
CA ASP A 63 -9.53 11.27 1.80
C ASP A 63 -8.55 11.77 2.87
N LEU A 64 -7.27 11.42 2.71
CA LEU A 64 -6.16 11.77 3.60
C LEU A 64 -5.17 12.73 2.93
N ALA A 65 -5.53 13.29 1.77
CA ALA A 65 -4.74 14.32 1.09
C ALA A 65 -4.78 15.64 1.88
N ASP A 66 -3.79 16.50 1.63
CA ASP A 66 -3.48 17.69 2.42
C ASP A 66 -4.66 18.68 2.52
N ASP A 67 -5.47 18.55 3.57
CA ASP A 67 -6.43 19.57 4.01
C ASP A 67 -5.80 20.33 5.18
N SER A 68 -5.54 21.62 4.95
CA SER A 68 -4.90 22.51 5.93
C SER A 68 -5.71 22.70 7.21
N LEU A 69 -6.99 22.31 7.23
CA LEU A 69 -7.90 22.40 8.37
C LEU A 69 -8.13 21.05 9.07
N SER A 70 -7.49 19.98 8.59
CA SER A 70 -7.64 18.62 9.10
C SER A 70 -6.35 18.13 9.76
N THR A 71 -6.45 17.42 10.88
CA THR A 71 -5.29 16.72 11.47
C THR A 71 -4.83 15.51 10.66
N ARG A 72 -5.55 15.15 9.59
CA ARG A 72 -5.30 13.96 8.75
C ARG A 72 -4.12 14.10 7.79
N ARG A 73 -3.12 14.88 8.15
CA ARG A 73 -1.87 14.92 7.39
C ARG A 73 -1.13 13.63 7.64
N ILE A 74 -1.05 12.77 6.62
CA ILE A 74 -0.20 11.57 6.69
C ILE A 74 0.90 11.71 5.66
N ALA A 75 2.07 11.24 6.04
CA ALA A 75 3.32 11.17 5.29
C ALA A 75 3.27 10.36 3.96
N ALA A 76 2.08 10.11 3.39
CA ALA A 76 1.94 9.64 2.01
C ALA A 76 2.70 10.54 1.02
N ALA A 77 2.98 11.79 1.41
CA ALA A 77 3.86 12.74 0.72
C ALA A 77 5.34 12.29 0.57
N HIS A 78 5.79 11.21 1.22
CA HIS A 78 7.19 10.78 1.17
C HIS A 78 7.47 9.57 0.27
N SER A 79 6.45 8.87 -0.25
CA SER A 79 6.66 7.78 -1.22
C SER A 79 6.33 8.26 -2.63
N PRO A 80 7.31 8.32 -3.56
CA PRO A 80 7.04 8.64 -4.96
C PRO A 80 6.03 7.68 -5.61
N ASP A 81 5.91 6.45 -5.11
CA ASP A 81 4.96 5.45 -5.60
C ASP A 81 3.51 5.75 -5.23
N LEU A 82 3.29 6.54 -4.17
CA LEU A 82 1.96 6.94 -3.72
C LEU A 82 1.52 8.30 -4.27
N ASP A 83 2.43 9.03 -4.93
CA ASP A 83 2.10 10.25 -5.66
C ASP A 83 1.34 9.92 -6.95
N ARG A 84 0.15 10.53 -7.11
CA ARG A 84 -0.69 10.37 -8.30
C ARG A 84 -0.10 11.05 -9.54
N ASN A 85 0.77 12.04 -9.34
CA ASN A 85 1.41 12.77 -10.43
C ASN A 85 2.69 12.08 -10.91
N ASN A 86 3.15 11.02 -10.23
CA ASN A 86 4.26 10.21 -10.67
C ASN A 86 3.78 9.09 -11.63
N PRO A 87 4.01 9.20 -12.95
CA PRO A 87 3.54 8.21 -13.91
C PRO A 87 4.19 6.83 -13.73
N ASP A 88 5.35 6.76 -13.08
CA ASP A 88 6.08 5.52 -12.80
C ASP A 88 5.77 4.96 -11.40
N GLY A 89 4.88 5.62 -10.67
CA GLY A 89 4.43 5.23 -9.34
C GLY A 89 3.34 4.16 -9.37
N LEU A 90 3.27 3.39 -8.29
CA LEU A 90 2.20 2.41 -8.08
C LEU A 90 0.80 3.02 -8.27
N MET A 91 0.56 4.22 -7.72
CA MET A 91 -0.77 4.85 -7.73
C MET A 91 -1.24 5.23 -9.12
N ALA A 92 -0.37 5.78 -9.97
CA ALA A 92 -0.71 6.07 -11.36
C ALA A 92 -1.01 4.81 -12.18
N ASN A 93 -0.44 3.66 -11.78
CA ASN A 93 -0.58 2.38 -12.48
C ASN A 93 -1.54 1.41 -11.79
N LEU A 94 -2.32 1.86 -10.80
CA LEU A 94 -3.06 0.95 -9.92
C LEU A 94 -4.11 0.11 -10.65
N SER A 95 -4.75 0.68 -11.68
CA SER A 95 -5.67 -0.06 -12.56
C SER A 95 -4.96 -1.20 -13.31
N ARG A 96 -3.77 -0.95 -13.85
CA ARG A 96 -2.94 -1.96 -14.53
C ARG A 96 -2.48 -3.05 -13.57
N TRP A 97 -2.11 -2.69 -12.36
CA TRP A 97 -1.79 -3.65 -11.30
C TRP A 97 -2.97 -4.56 -10.96
N ARG A 98 -4.18 -4.01 -10.78
CA ARG A 98 -5.39 -4.82 -10.53
C ARG A 98 -5.71 -5.74 -11.68
N THR A 99 -5.59 -5.28 -12.92
CA THR A 99 -5.76 -6.11 -14.12
C THR A 99 -4.72 -7.24 -14.17
N ALA A 100 -3.45 -6.94 -13.89
CA ALA A 100 -2.38 -7.93 -13.88
C ALA A 100 -2.61 -9.00 -12.78
N ILE A 101 -3.03 -8.58 -11.58
CA ILE A 101 -3.41 -9.51 -10.50
C ILE A 101 -4.57 -10.41 -10.95
N GLY A 102 -5.65 -9.83 -11.49
CA GLY A 102 -6.82 -10.58 -11.95
C GLY A 102 -6.51 -11.56 -13.08
N ALA A 103 -5.51 -11.25 -13.90
CA ALA A 103 -5.04 -12.09 -14.99
C ALA A 103 -3.93 -13.08 -14.59
N GLY A 104 -3.52 -13.12 -13.31
CA GLY A 104 -2.41 -13.96 -12.85
C GLY A 104 -1.05 -13.60 -13.45
N ARG A 105 -0.85 -12.34 -13.83
CA ARG A 105 0.37 -11.81 -14.47
C ARG A 105 1.26 -11.09 -13.46
N ILE A 106 1.56 -11.80 -12.37
CA ILE A 106 2.40 -11.34 -11.27
C ILE A 106 3.50 -12.38 -11.04
N GLU A 107 4.72 -11.90 -10.84
CA GLU A 107 5.91 -12.71 -10.57
C GLU A 107 6.58 -12.18 -9.31
N LEU A 108 6.90 -13.11 -8.41
CA LEU A 108 7.86 -12.93 -7.33
C LEU A 108 9.23 -13.31 -7.87
N PHE A 109 10.09 -12.34 -8.16
CA PHE A 109 11.40 -12.63 -8.73
C PHE A 109 12.47 -12.72 -7.64
N MET A 110 13.32 -13.74 -7.78
CA MET A 110 14.34 -14.10 -6.81
C MET A 110 15.72 -13.64 -7.28
N SER A 111 16.66 -13.55 -6.35
CA SER A 111 18.08 -13.36 -6.62
C SER A 111 18.63 -14.49 -7.50
N GLY A 112 19.74 -14.24 -8.19
CA GLY A 112 20.34 -15.22 -9.11
C GLY A 112 20.74 -16.56 -8.47
N ASP A 113 20.90 -16.60 -7.14
CA ASP A 113 21.14 -17.83 -6.36
C ASP A 113 19.86 -18.52 -5.86
N GLY A 114 18.69 -17.93 -6.13
CA GLY A 114 17.37 -18.42 -5.73
C GLY A 114 17.05 -18.32 -4.23
N ARG A 115 17.91 -17.68 -3.42
CA ARG A 115 17.79 -17.71 -1.96
C ARG A 115 17.00 -16.55 -1.38
N ARG A 116 16.90 -15.42 -2.09
CA ARG A 116 16.29 -14.19 -1.61
C ARG A 116 15.27 -13.68 -2.61
N LEU A 117 14.11 -13.25 -2.12
CA LEU A 117 13.17 -12.50 -2.94
C LEU A 117 13.72 -11.10 -3.19
N GLU A 118 13.79 -10.68 -4.45
CA GLU A 118 14.25 -9.35 -4.85
C GLU A 118 13.12 -8.38 -5.13
N GLY A 119 11.92 -8.88 -5.44
CA GLY A 119 10.74 -8.02 -5.52
C GLY A 119 9.53 -8.64 -6.22
N LEU A 120 8.68 -7.75 -6.72
CA LEU A 120 7.48 -8.05 -7.50
C LEU A 120 7.61 -7.50 -8.91
N ARG A 121 7.12 -8.27 -9.88
CA ARG A 121 6.95 -7.82 -11.26
C ARG A 121 5.52 -8.08 -11.70
N ALA A 122 4.91 -7.08 -12.30
CA ALA A 122 3.62 -7.18 -12.97
C ALA A 122 3.77 -6.89 -14.45
N TRP A 123 3.00 -7.58 -15.28
CA TRP A 123 2.99 -7.31 -16.72
C TRP A 123 1.61 -7.48 -17.33
N LEU A 124 1.39 -6.77 -18.43
CA LEU A 124 0.22 -6.94 -19.27
C LEU A 124 0.68 -7.07 -20.72
N PRO A 125 0.04 -7.96 -21.51
CA PRO A 125 0.31 -8.03 -22.94
C PRO A 125 -0.03 -6.70 -23.59
N PRO A 126 0.56 -6.41 -24.78
CA PRO A 126 0.24 -5.20 -25.51
C PRO A 126 -1.25 -5.16 -25.87
N GLU A 127 -1.88 -4.00 -25.71
CA GLU A 127 -3.17 -3.72 -26.34
C GLU A 127 -2.98 -3.59 -27.87
N PRO A 128 -4.02 -3.76 -28.69
CA PRO A 128 -3.89 -3.59 -30.15
C PRO A 128 -3.30 -2.22 -30.51
N GLY A 129 -2.06 -2.21 -31.03
CA GLY A 129 -1.32 -1.00 -31.38
C GLY A 129 -0.54 -0.34 -30.24
N GLY A 130 -0.46 -0.97 -29.06
CA GLY A 130 0.29 -0.49 -27.90
C GLY A 130 1.51 -1.36 -27.57
N GLU A 131 2.38 -0.83 -26.72
CA GLU A 131 3.52 -1.57 -26.16
C GLU A 131 3.08 -2.42 -24.95
N PRO A 132 3.77 -3.55 -24.67
CA PRO A 132 3.55 -4.30 -23.44
C PRO A 132 3.85 -3.42 -22.23
N TRP A 133 3.01 -3.54 -21.20
CA TRP A 133 3.25 -2.86 -19.94
C TRP A 133 3.96 -3.81 -18.98
N VAL A 134 5.04 -3.33 -18.34
CA VAL A 134 5.76 -4.05 -17.28
C VAL A 134 6.11 -3.06 -16.19
N MET A 135 5.92 -3.45 -14.94
CA MET A 135 6.36 -2.68 -13.79
C MET A 135 7.02 -3.59 -12.78
N THR A 136 8.20 -3.18 -12.29
CA THR A 136 8.96 -3.89 -11.27
C THR A 136 9.03 -3.04 -10.01
N LEU A 137 8.73 -3.66 -8.88
CA LEU A 137 8.93 -3.11 -7.55
C LEU A 137 9.98 -3.98 -6.86
N ASP A 138 11.19 -3.45 -6.72
CA ASP A 138 12.20 -4.09 -5.88
C ASP A 138 11.79 -4.07 -4.40
N ILE A 139 12.53 -4.80 -3.58
CA ILE A 139 12.22 -4.95 -2.17
C ILE A 139 12.25 -3.62 -1.39
N GLU A 140 13.05 -2.65 -1.83
CA GLU A 140 13.16 -1.35 -1.18
C GLU A 140 11.92 -0.50 -1.47
N ARG A 141 11.51 -0.39 -2.74
CA ARG A 141 10.25 0.24 -3.15
C ARG A 141 9.06 -0.44 -2.49
N LEU A 142 9.02 -1.78 -2.45
CA LEU A 142 7.97 -2.53 -1.78
C LEU A 142 7.85 -2.18 -0.30
N SER A 143 8.98 -2.16 0.41
CA SER A 143 9.04 -1.79 1.82
C SER A 143 8.51 -0.37 2.05
N ALA A 144 8.98 0.59 1.26
CA ALA A 144 8.55 1.99 1.37
C ALA A 144 7.04 2.17 1.13
N ILE A 145 6.51 1.54 0.08
CA ILE A 145 5.07 1.58 -0.25
C ILE A 145 4.26 0.98 0.90
N VAL A 146 4.60 -0.25 1.32
CA VAL A 146 3.83 -0.96 2.35
C VAL A 146 3.85 -0.16 3.65
N HIS A 147 5.01 0.32 4.10
CA HIS A 147 5.10 1.15 5.29
C HIS A 147 4.23 2.40 5.21
N ALA A 148 4.27 3.14 4.10
CA ALA A 148 3.42 4.31 3.92
C ALA A 148 1.92 3.94 3.97
N LEU A 149 1.51 2.85 3.33
CA LEU A 149 0.11 2.39 3.39
C LEU A 149 -0.29 1.93 4.79
N VAL A 150 0.62 1.33 5.58
CA VAL A 150 0.36 0.97 6.99
C VAL A 150 0.08 2.19 7.84
N GLU A 151 0.81 3.28 7.63
CA GLU A 151 0.60 4.52 8.39
C GLU A 151 -0.75 5.17 8.06
N VAL A 152 -1.21 5.01 6.82
CA VAL A 152 -2.47 5.56 6.30
C VAL A 152 -3.69 4.76 6.78
N LEU A 153 -3.62 3.42 6.78
CA LEU A 153 -4.76 2.53 7.02
C LEU A 153 -5.54 2.80 8.32
N PRO A 154 -4.92 3.05 9.49
CA PRO A 154 -5.65 3.28 10.74
C PRO A 154 -6.48 4.55 10.75
N ALA A 155 -6.14 5.55 9.95
CA ALA A 155 -6.81 6.85 9.92
C ALA A 155 -7.93 6.92 8.86
N TRP A 156 -7.97 5.96 7.93
CA TRP A 156 -8.91 5.96 6.84
C TRP A 156 -10.32 5.53 7.28
N GLY A 157 -11.32 6.33 6.92
CA GLY A 157 -12.74 6.05 7.23
C GLY A 157 -13.21 6.51 8.61
N ASP A 158 -12.33 7.04 9.46
CA ASP A 158 -12.75 7.74 10.69
C ASP A 158 -13.42 9.08 10.34
N ALA A 159 -13.77 9.92 11.33
CA ALA A 159 -14.16 11.31 11.08
C ALA A 159 -12.92 12.24 11.17
N PRO A 160 -12.77 13.26 10.32
CA PRO A 160 -11.69 14.24 10.47
C PRO A 160 -11.85 14.98 11.80
N LEU A 161 -10.76 15.08 12.56
CA LEU A 161 -10.70 16.03 13.68
C LEU A 161 -10.46 17.41 13.07
N HIS A 162 -11.51 18.21 13.01
CA HIS A 162 -11.38 19.61 12.62
C HIS A 162 -10.60 20.36 13.69
N VAL A 163 -9.44 20.91 13.31
CA VAL A 163 -8.69 21.79 14.20
C VAL A 163 -9.46 23.10 14.29
N LYS A 164 -10.09 23.37 15.43
CA LYS A 164 -10.52 24.75 15.74
C LYS A 164 -9.25 25.55 16.00
N LEU A 165 -8.77 26.25 14.97
CA LEU A 165 -7.74 27.27 15.16
C LEU A 165 -8.28 28.28 16.19
N PRO A 166 -7.51 28.64 17.23
CA PRO A 166 -7.91 29.73 18.11
C PRO A 166 -8.13 30.99 17.26
N PRO A 167 -9.11 31.85 17.61
CA PRO A 167 -9.30 33.10 16.89
C PRO A 167 -7.97 33.85 16.88
N HIS A 168 -7.42 34.05 15.68
CA HIS A 168 -6.20 34.82 15.52
C HIS A 168 -6.49 36.26 15.97
N PRO A 169 -5.79 36.83 16.96
CA PRO A 169 -6.12 38.16 17.48
C PRO A 169 -5.73 39.32 16.54
N TYR A 170 -5.39 39.05 15.27
CA TYR A 170 -4.84 40.03 14.33
C TYR A 170 -5.36 39.86 12.89
N PHE A 171 -6.68 39.75 12.71
CA PHE A 171 -7.38 40.16 11.48
C PHE A 171 -8.70 40.83 11.85
#